data_AF-A0A7J8V4T1-F1
#
_entry.id   AF-A0A7J8V4T1-F1
#
_cell.length_a   1.000
_cell.length_b   1.000
_cell.length_c   1.000
_cell.angle_alpha   90.00
_cell.angle_beta   90.00
_cell.angle_gamma   90.00
#
_symmetry.space_group_name_H-M   'P 1'
#
loop_
_entity.id
_entity.type
_entity.pdbx_description
1 polymer ?
#
loop_
_entity_poly.entity_id
_entity_poly.type
_entity_poly.pdbx_seq_one_letter_code
_entity_poly.pdbx_strand_id
1 'polypeptide(L)' 'MTKGLIWATAEDLARNRGKVISLYRQILRSLNSPKLELNLAARLAKKAEARTIFMLGSEE' A
#
# COMPACT_ATOMS: atom_id res chain seq x y z
N MET A 1 -4.52 10.91 -20.15
CA MET A 1 -3.89 10.11 -19.08
C MET A 1 -4.40 8.69 -19.19
N THR A 2 -3.75 7.83 -19.97
CA THR A 2 -3.90 6.38 -19.75
C THR A 2 -3.55 6.18 -18.27
N LYS A 3 -4.48 5.60 -17.50
CA LYS A 3 -4.27 5.28 -16.08
C LYS A 3 -3.19 4.19 -16.01
N GLY A 4 -1.93 4.57 -16.25
CA GLY A 4 -0.78 3.68 -16.14
C GLY A 4 -0.69 3.22 -14.70
N LEU A 5 -0.69 1.91 -14.50
CA LEU A 5 -0.47 1.32 -13.19
C LEU A 5 0.86 1.88 -12.64
N ILE A 6 0.84 2.47 -11.45
CA ILE A 6 2.03 3.12 -10.86
C ILE A 6 3.02 2.10 -10.25
N TRP A 7 2.70 0.81 -10.37
CA TRP A 7 3.38 -0.29 -9.68
C TRP A 7 3.02 -1.66 -10.27
N ALA A 8 2.65 -1.74 -11.55
CA ALA A 8 2.38 -3.04 -12.20
C ALA A 8 3.65 -3.82 -12.48
N THR A 9 4.74 -3.12 -12.81
CA THR A 9 6.07 -3.71 -13.05
C THR A 9 7.11 -3.10 -12.10
N ALA A 10 8.27 -3.74 -12.02
CA ALA A 10 9.43 -3.21 -11.30
C ALA A 10 9.86 -1.84 -11.85
N GLU A 11 9.81 -1.60 -13.17
CA GLU A 11 10.12 -0.29 -13.73
C GLU A 11 9.09 0.78 -13.36
N ASP A 12 7.80 0.42 -13.30
CA ASP A 12 6.77 1.35 -12.82
C ASP A 12 7.01 1.72 -11.35
N LEU A 13 7.36 0.73 -10.52
CA LEU A 13 7.71 0.96 -9.13
C LEU A 13 8.95 1.84 -8.99
N ALA A 14 10.01 1.58 -9.78
CA ALA A 14 11.23 2.39 -9.76
C ALA A 14 10.95 3.86 -10.17
N ARG A 15 10.16 4.07 -11.23
CA ARG A 15 9.74 5.41 -11.69
C ARG A 15 8.84 6.13 -10.69
N ASN A 16 8.01 5.41 -9.93
CA ASN A 16 6.99 5.99 -9.04
C ASN A 16 7.26 5.76 -7.56
N ARG A 17 8.47 5.35 -7.17
CA ARG A 17 8.81 4.86 -5.81
C ARG A 17 8.30 5.76 -4.70
N GLY A 18 8.53 7.08 -4.81
CA GLY A 18 8.07 8.05 -3.82
C GLY A 18 6.55 8.10 -3.66
N LYS A 19 5.81 8.03 -4.78
CA LYS A 19 4.35 8.03 -4.80
C LYS A 19 3.77 6.75 -4.20
N VAL A 20 4.35 5.60 -4.55
CA VAL A 20 3.95 4.29 -4.00
C VAL A 20 4.17 4.24 -2.49
N ILE A 21 5.33 4.69 -1.99
CA ILE A 21 5.61 4.78 -0.55
C ILE A 21 4.63 5.74 0.16
N SER A 22 4.32 6.88 -0.46
CA SER A 22 3.35 7.82 0.11
C SER A 22 1.96 7.20 0.25
N LEU A 23 1.49 6.49 -0.78
CA LEU A 23 0.21 5.78 -0.76
C LEU A 23 0.18 4.67 0.28
N TYR A 24 1.26 3.90 0.39
CA TYR A 24 1.40 2.88 1.42
C TYR A 24 1.22 3.47 2.83
N ARG A 25 1.92 4.57 3.14
CA ARG A 25 1.81 5.25 4.44
C ARG A 25 0.42 5.82 4.66
N GLN A 26 -0.22 6.35 3.62
CA GLN A 26 -1.57 6.88 3.71
C GLN A 26 -2.57 5.76 4.06
N ILE A 27 -2.47 4.61 3.41
CA ILE A 27 -3.30 3.43 3.72
C ILE A 27 -3.08 2.98 5.16
N LEU A 28 -1.82 2.83 5.60
CA LEU A 28 -1.52 2.43 6.98
C LEU A 28 -2.07 3.41 8.02
N ARG A 29 -2.07 4.72 7.74
CA ARG A 29 -2.68 5.74 8.61
C ARG A 29 -4.20 5.62 8.62
N SER A 30 -4.83 5.45 7.46
CA SER A 30 -6.28 5.26 7.35
C SER A 30 -6.75 4.01 8.12
N LEU A 31 -6.01 2.91 8.06
CA LEU A 31 -6.30 1.69 8.84
C LEU A 31 -6.18 1.89 10.36
N ASN A 32 -5.37 2.86 10.80
CA ASN A 32 -5.26 3.23 12.22
C ASN A 32 -6.28 4.29 12.65
N SER A 33 -7.06 4.83 11.72
CA SER A 33 -8.05 5.85 12.05
C SER A 33 -9.12 5.26 12.96
N PRO A 34 -9.50 5.94 14.05
CA PRO A 34 -10.64 5.54 14.87
C PRO A 34 -11.97 5.68 14.11
N LYS A 35 -12.01 6.43 13.00
CA LYS A 35 -13.19 6.54 12.13
C LYS A 35 -13.49 5.27 11.36
N LEU A 36 -12.50 4.38 11.24
CA LEU A 36 -12.67 3.08 10.61
C LEU A 36 -12.96 2.08 11.74
N GLU A 37 -14.22 1.65 11.84
CA GLU A 37 -14.72 0.76 12.89
C GLU A 37 -14.22 -0.68 12.70
N LEU A 38 -12.90 -0.86 12.75
CA LEU A 38 -12.24 -2.16 12.74
C LEU A 38 -11.85 -2.54 14.16
N ASN A 39 -12.18 -3.78 14.53
CA ASN A 39 -11.56 -4.42 15.68
C ASN A 39 -10.04 -4.63 15.45
N LEU A 40 -9.31 -4.95 16.51
CA LEU A 40 -7.85 -5.08 16.45
C LEU A 40 -7.41 -6.16 15.44
N ALA A 41 -8.07 -7.31 15.41
CA ALA A 41 -7.74 -8.41 14.52
C ALA A 41 -7.91 -8.01 13.04
N ALA A 42 -9.05 -7.40 12.70
CA ALA A 42 -9.33 -6.91 11.35
C ALA A 42 -8.32 -5.83 10.92
N ARG A 43 -7.92 -4.94 11.83
CA ARG A 43 -6.90 -3.93 11.57
C ARG A 43 -5.54 -4.56 11.26
N LEU A 44 -5.13 -5.57 12.02
CA LEU A 44 -3.88 -6.28 11.78
C LEU A 44 -3.90 -7.07 10.46
N ALA A 45 -5.01 -7.76 10.16
CA ALA A 45 -5.20 -8.45 8.89
C ALA A 45 -5.08 -7.50 7.70
N LYS A 46 -5.75 -6.34 7.74
CA LYS A 46 -5.66 -5.33 6.66
C LYS A 46 -4.28 -4.70 6.52
N LYS A 47 -3.55 -4.53 7.62
CA LYS A 47 -2.14 -4.09 7.54
C LYS A 47 -1.24 -5.14 6.93
N ALA A 48 -1.48 -6.42 7.21
CA ALA A 48 -0.76 -7.54 6.59
C ALA A 48 -1.04 -7.59 5.09
N GLU A 49 -2.30 -7.50 4.68
CA GLU A 49 -2.68 -7.39 3.25
C GLU A 49 -1.97 -6.21 2.59
N ALA A 50 -2.03 -5.01 3.18
CA ALA A 50 -1.33 -3.84 2.64
C ALA A 50 0.20 -4.04 2.58
N ARG A 51 0.81 -4.77 3.52
CA ARG A 51 2.23 -5.14 3.42
C ARG A 51 2.47 -6.07 2.24
N THR A 52 1.68 -7.12 2.09
CA THR A 52 1.83 -8.09 0.99
C THR A 52 1.77 -7.39 -0.36
N ILE A 53 0.78 -6.53 -0.59
CA ILE A 53 0.64 -5.88 -1.91
C ILE A 53 1.83 -4.95 -2.20
N PHE A 54 2.40 -4.29 -1.19
CA PHE A 54 3.51 -3.34 -1.37
C PHE A 54 4.92 -3.95 -1.23
N MET A 55 5.08 -5.09 -0.55
CA MET A 55 6.35 -5.83 -0.41
C MET A 55 6.58 -6.79 -1.59
N LEU A 56 5.53 -7.27 -2.26
CA LEU A 56 5.68 -8.10 -3.47
C LEU A 56 6.40 -7.36 -4.62
N GLY A 57 6.54 -6.03 -4.53
CA GLY A 57 7.36 -5.25 -5.45
C GLY A 57 8.80 -4.97 -4.99
N SER A 58 9.22 -5.39 -3.79
CA SER A 58 10.58 -5.15 -3.27
C SER A 58 11.47 -6.39 -3.20
N GLU A 59 10.95 -7.56 -3.58
CA GLU A 59 11.74 -8.77 -3.77
C GLU A 59 11.98 -8.98 -5.27
N GLU A 60 12.72 -8.06 -5.89
CA GLU A 60 13.43 -8.25 -7.16
C GLU A 60 14.66 -7.33 -7.22
#